data_AF-A0A7J8MKD4-F1
#
_entry.id   AF-A0A7J8MKD4-F1
#
_cell.length_a   1.000
_cell.length_b   1.000
_cell.length_c   1.000
_cell.angle_alpha   90.00
_cell.angle_beta   90.00
_cell.angle_gamma   90.00
#
_symmetry.space_group_name_H-M   'P 1'
#
loop_
_entity.id
_entity.type
_entity.pdbx_description
1 polymer ?
#
loop_
_entity_poly.entity_id
_entity_poly.type
_entity_poly.pdbx_seq_one_letter_code
_entity_poly.pdbx_strand_id
1 'polypeptide(L)'
;MPIANFSEKALVERAFELREELENAASDVSDLFAKIERKDKIEDGNKALIQKFQSQLTQQLEILHKTVAASVTQQEQQLKGMEEDMQSFVSTKSEAMEELQGRLGKLKSTYGSGIKALDSIALKLDGNSKSTFGDLNSEVSKHSHDLEDLFKGIASEADALLNDLQSSLYKQEEKLTAFAQQQREAHSRAVDNARAISKIAVNFFATLDMHASKLTKIVEEAQAVNDNKLSEFEKQFEECAAYEEKQLLQKVAELLAGSSARKKKLVQMAVHDLRENASSKTSELQKEMSTMQESTSVVKTEWNVHMESTGSHYVEDTSAVECGKKDMEDVLQNCLKQAKMSAQQWRNAQESLLSLEKRNVDSVDSIVSGGMEANRIFRDQFSSAVSTALEDVDTANNSCLTSIDHSLQLDRDAGGDLNSMISPCCDDLRGLKSGHYDKIVEITENASQCLEDEYMVDKPSCSTPRKRSFNLPSVSSIDELRTPPFDELLKLFWEAKSAKLANGDVKHMLAAYEAAQALKDSRVPLTAIN
;
A
#
# COMPACT_ATOMS: atom_id res chain seq x y z
N MET A 1 -46.00 -142.40 97.37
CA MET A 1 -46.22 -140.95 97.60
C MET A 1 -45.49 -140.58 98.89
N PRO A 2 -44.77 -139.44 99.00
CA PRO A 2 -45.20 -138.13 98.48
C PRO A 2 -44.13 -137.29 97.71
N ILE A 3 -43.10 -137.90 97.11
CA ILE A 3 -41.95 -137.14 96.55
C ILE A 3 -42.23 -136.44 95.20
N ALA A 4 -43.15 -136.94 94.37
CA ALA A 4 -43.32 -136.46 92.99
C ALA A 4 -43.98 -135.06 92.83
N ASN A 5 -44.74 -134.59 93.84
CA ASN A 5 -45.62 -133.42 93.69
C ASN A 5 -44.90 -132.06 93.89
N PHE A 6 -43.61 -132.06 94.24
CA PHE A 6 -42.84 -130.83 94.43
C PHE A 6 -42.03 -130.42 93.18
N SER A 7 -41.56 -131.38 92.38
CA SER A 7 -40.79 -131.10 91.16
C SER A 7 -41.65 -130.53 90.03
N GLU A 8 -42.91 -130.98 89.93
CA GLU A 8 -43.86 -130.53 88.90
C GLU A 8 -44.16 -129.03 89.02
N LYS A 9 -44.48 -128.53 90.22
CA LYS A 9 -44.77 -127.11 90.45
C LYS A 9 -43.59 -126.20 90.10
N ALA A 10 -42.37 -126.59 90.50
CA ALA A 10 -41.16 -125.82 90.20
C ALA A 10 -40.84 -125.79 88.69
N LEU A 11 -41.19 -126.84 87.95
CA LEU A 11 -41.02 -126.89 86.49
C LEU A 11 -41.97 -125.91 85.78
N VAL A 12 -43.23 -125.84 86.23
CA VAL A 12 -44.25 -124.93 85.71
C VAL A 12 -43.92 -123.46 86.02
N GLU A 13 -43.53 -123.15 87.26
CA GLU A 13 -43.10 -121.79 87.64
C GLU A 13 -41.89 -121.32 86.79
N ARG A 14 -40.88 -122.18 86.58
CA ARG A 14 -39.73 -121.81 85.72
C ARG A 14 -40.06 -121.74 84.22
N ALA A 15 -41.08 -122.45 83.75
CA ALA A 15 -41.58 -122.34 82.38
C ALA A 15 -42.30 -121.01 82.11
N PHE A 16 -42.98 -120.43 83.11
CA PHE A 16 -43.56 -119.09 82.99
C PHE A 16 -42.49 -118.00 82.95
N GLU A 17 -41.49 -118.05 83.84
CA GLU A 17 -40.37 -117.09 83.81
C GLU A 17 -39.61 -117.16 82.47
N LEU A 18 -39.36 -118.36 81.93
CA LEU A 18 -38.75 -118.53 80.60
C LEU A 18 -39.60 -117.96 79.45
N ARG A 19 -40.94 -118.00 79.56
CA ARG A 19 -41.84 -117.40 78.56
C ARG A 19 -41.86 -115.87 78.68
N GLU A 20 -41.77 -115.31 79.88
CA GLU A 20 -41.65 -113.86 80.10
C GLU A 20 -40.29 -113.32 79.62
N GLU A 21 -39.18 -114.03 79.90
CA GLU A 21 -37.85 -113.72 79.34
C GLU A 21 -37.88 -113.74 77.81
N LEU A 22 -38.54 -114.73 77.19
CA LEU A 22 -38.60 -114.88 75.73
C LEU A 22 -39.54 -113.85 75.06
N GLU A 23 -40.58 -113.39 75.75
CA GLU A 23 -41.48 -112.33 75.29
C GLU A 23 -40.84 -110.94 75.37
N ASN A 24 -40.11 -110.65 76.46
CA ASN A 24 -39.26 -109.47 76.56
C ASN A 24 -38.17 -109.46 75.47
N ALA A 25 -37.47 -110.58 75.25
CA ALA A 25 -36.47 -110.70 74.19
C ALA A 25 -37.06 -110.53 72.77
N ALA A 26 -38.29 -111.01 72.54
CA ALA A 26 -39.00 -110.81 71.27
C ALA A 26 -39.39 -109.34 71.05
N SER A 27 -39.70 -108.60 72.13
CA SER A 27 -39.92 -107.16 72.11
C SER A 27 -38.62 -106.40 71.79
N ASP A 28 -37.54 -106.66 72.52
CA ASP A 28 -36.22 -106.04 72.32
C ASP A 28 -35.70 -106.23 70.89
N VAL A 29 -35.82 -107.44 70.33
CA VAL A 29 -35.43 -107.72 68.94
C VAL A 29 -36.32 -106.95 67.95
N SER A 30 -37.62 -106.80 68.24
CA SER A 30 -38.54 -106.02 67.39
C SER A 30 -38.21 -104.52 67.40
N ASP A 31 -37.84 -103.99 68.56
CA ASP A 31 -37.40 -102.62 68.77
C ASP A 31 -36.01 -102.36 68.16
N LEU A 32 -35.10 -103.34 68.21
CA LEU A 32 -33.81 -103.32 67.51
C LEU A 32 -34.03 -103.26 65.99
N PHE A 33 -34.97 -104.04 65.45
CA PHE A 33 -35.35 -103.95 64.03
C PHE A 33 -35.91 -102.58 63.66
N ALA A 34 -36.78 -101.98 64.50
CA ALA A 34 -37.30 -100.63 64.27
C ALA A 34 -36.23 -99.54 64.40
N LYS A 35 -35.12 -99.80 65.12
CA LYS A 35 -33.94 -98.93 65.18
C LYS A 35 -33.07 -99.09 63.93
N ILE A 36 -32.87 -100.31 63.43
CA ILE A 36 -32.15 -100.59 62.18
C ILE A 36 -32.89 -99.98 60.97
N GLU A 37 -34.18 -100.27 60.79
CA GLU A 37 -34.99 -99.72 59.69
C GLU A 37 -35.03 -98.18 59.70
N ARG A 38 -34.99 -97.57 60.90
CA ARG A 38 -34.83 -96.12 61.07
C ARG A 38 -33.42 -95.64 60.69
N LYS A 39 -32.36 -96.38 61.05
CA LYS A 39 -30.96 -96.07 60.66
C LYS A 39 -30.81 -96.12 59.15
N ASP A 40 -31.18 -97.23 58.52
CA ASP A 40 -31.05 -97.44 57.07
C ASP A 40 -31.74 -96.31 56.29
N LYS A 41 -32.96 -95.92 56.71
CA LYS A 41 -33.71 -94.80 56.13
C LYS A 41 -33.09 -93.41 56.36
N ILE A 42 -32.39 -93.20 57.47
CA ILE A 42 -31.61 -91.98 57.72
C ILE A 42 -30.33 -91.99 56.87
N GLU A 43 -29.72 -93.16 56.67
CA GLU A 43 -28.47 -93.34 55.94
C GLU A 43 -28.65 -93.16 54.43
N ASP A 44 -29.70 -93.73 53.84
CA ASP A 44 -30.15 -93.41 52.47
C ASP A 44 -30.50 -91.92 52.32
N GLY A 45 -31.14 -91.32 53.34
CA GLY A 45 -31.47 -89.90 53.38
C GLY A 45 -30.22 -88.99 53.40
N ASN A 46 -29.21 -89.35 54.19
CA ASN A 46 -27.93 -88.67 54.25
C ASN A 46 -27.16 -88.78 52.93
N LYS A 47 -27.13 -89.98 52.33
CA LYS A 47 -26.50 -90.20 51.03
C LYS A 47 -27.15 -89.36 49.91
N ALA A 48 -28.49 -89.33 49.85
CA ALA A 48 -29.22 -88.50 48.91
C ALA A 48 -29.00 -86.99 49.17
N LEU A 49 -28.86 -86.58 50.42
CA LEU A 49 -28.54 -85.19 50.79
C LEU A 49 -27.12 -84.80 50.36
N ILE A 50 -26.14 -85.70 50.51
CA ILE A 50 -24.74 -85.47 50.11
C ILE A 50 -24.60 -85.38 48.60
N GLN A 51 -25.21 -86.32 47.84
CA GLN A 51 -25.22 -86.25 46.37
C GLN A 51 -25.94 -84.99 45.85
N LYS A 52 -26.99 -84.54 46.54
CA LYS A 52 -27.63 -83.25 46.27
C LYS A 52 -26.71 -82.06 46.59
N PHE A 53 -26.01 -82.08 47.72
CA PHE A 53 -25.07 -81.02 48.09
C PHE A 53 -23.89 -80.93 47.10
N GLN A 54 -23.30 -82.06 46.73
CA GLN A 54 -22.23 -82.18 45.73
C GLN A 54 -22.68 -81.59 44.37
N SER A 55 -23.81 -82.05 43.83
CA SER A 55 -24.33 -81.55 42.54
C SER A 55 -24.70 -80.06 42.58
N GLN A 56 -25.24 -79.56 43.71
CA GLN A 56 -25.46 -78.13 43.90
C GLN A 56 -24.13 -77.36 44.01
N LEU A 57 -23.11 -77.89 44.68
CA LEU A 57 -21.79 -77.27 44.81
C LEU A 57 -21.10 -77.17 43.45
N THR A 58 -21.02 -78.26 42.67
CA THR A 58 -20.48 -78.25 41.31
C THR A 58 -21.23 -77.23 40.43
N GLN A 59 -22.56 -77.18 40.49
CA GLN A 59 -23.35 -76.21 39.73
C GLN A 59 -23.06 -74.76 40.13
N GLN A 60 -22.92 -74.46 41.43
CA GLN A 60 -22.58 -73.11 41.90
C GLN A 60 -21.14 -72.71 41.52
N LEU A 61 -20.19 -73.64 41.59
CA LEU A 61 -18.81 -73.42 41.16
C LEU A 61 -18.71 -73.18 39.65
N GLU A 62 -19.49 -73.91 38.83
CA GLU A 62 -19.57 -73.70 37.38
C GLU A 62 -20.19 -72.33 37.03
N ILE A 63 -21.27 -71.93 37.72
CA ILE A 63 -21.90 -70.62 37.55
C ILE A 63 -20.94 -69.50 37.97
N LEU A 64 -20.23 -69.67 39.09
CA LEU A 64 -19.21 -68.72 39.56
C LEU A 64 -18.08 -68.58 38.53
N HIS A 65 -17.51 -69.70 38.07
CA HIS A 65 -16.46 -69.70 37.05
C HIS A 65 -16.91 -69.00 35.76
N LYS A 66 -18.11 -69.33 35.25
CA LYS A 66 -18.69 -68.67 34.07
C LYS A 66 -18.88 -67.17 34.27
N THR A 67 -19.30 -66.75 35.46
CA THR A 67 -19.51 -65.33 35.79
C THR A 67 -18.18 -64.57 35.85
N VAL A 68 -17.16 -65.12 36.53
CA VAL A 68 -15.82 -64.53 36.62
C VAL A 68 -15.15 -64.50 35.25
N ALA A 69 -15.20 -65.60 34.49
CA ALA A 69 -14.63 -65.67 33.15
C ALA A 69 -15.29 -64.68 32.17
N ALA A 70 -16.61 -64.49 32.26
CA ALA A 70 -17.32 -63.47 31.49
C ALA A 70 -16.92 -62.04 31.91
N SER A 71 -16.90 -61.74 33.21
CA SER A 71 -16.50 -60.43 33.74
C SER A 71 -15.07 -60.06 33.36
N VAL A 72 -14.13 -61.00 33.48
CA VAL A 72 -12.73 -60.77 33.08
C VAL A 72 -12.62 -60.55 31.57
N THR A 73 -13.31 -61.35 30.75
CA THR A 73 -13.25 -61.18 29.28
C THR A 73 -13.88 -59.86 28.84
N GLN A 74 -14.93 -59.40 29.54
CA GLN A 74 -15.52 -58.07 29.33
C GLN A 74 -14.54 -56.94 29.72
N GLN A 75 -13.81 -57.08 30.82
CA GLN A 75 -12.81 -56.10 31.27
C GLN A 75 -11.59 -56.06 30.34
N GLU A 76 -11.07 -57.22 29.92
CA GLU A 76 -10.00 -57.34 28.91
C GLU A 76 -10.42 -56.68 27.58
N GLN A 77 -11.67 -56.86 27.15
CA GLN A 77 -12.22 -56.19 25.97
C GLN A 77 -12.41 -54.67 26.15
N GLN A 78 -12.82 -54.21 27.34
CA GLN A 78 -12.96 -52.78 27.63
C GLN A 78 -11.61 -52.06 27.67
N LEU A 79 -10.59 -52.66 28.29
CA LEU A 79 -9.23 -52.14 28.29
C LEU A 79 -8.66 -52.09 26.87
N LYS A 80 -8.83 -53.15 26.08
CA LYS A 80 -8.40 -53.17 24.67
C LYS A 80 -9.12 -52.13 23.80
N GLY A 81 -10.40 -51.88 24.04
CA GLY A 81 -11.13 -50.78 23.38
C GLY A 81 -10.55 -49.41 23.73
N MET A 82 -10.16 -49.20 24.99
CA MET A 82 -9.50 -47.96 25.44
C MET A 82 -8.10 -47.77 24.84
N GLU A 83 -7.35 -48.85 24.61
CA GLU A 83 -6.08 -48.83 23.86
C GLU A 83 -6.32 -48.45 22.39
N GLU A 84 -7.28 -49.09 21.73
CA GLU A 84 -7.62 -48.84 20.31
C GLU A 84 -8.15 -47.41 20.09
N ASP A 85 -9.02 -46.91 20.96
CA ASP A 85 -9.53 -45.53 20.91
C ASP A 85 -8.41 -44.50 21.12
N MET A 86 -7.49 -44.72 22.08
CA MET A 86 -6.35 -43.83 22.32
C MET A 86 -5.37 -43.84 21.13
N GLN A 87 -5.03 -45.01 20.60
CA GLN A 87 -4.16 -45.11 19.43
C GLN A 87 -4.79 -44.46 18.19
N SER A 88 -6.10 -44.61 18.02
CA SER A 88 -6.88 -43.93 16.97
C SER A 88 -6.85 -42.39 17.14
N PHE A 89 -7.05 -41.90 18.36
CA PHE A 89 -6.97 -40.47 18.69
C PHE A 89 -5.59 -39.88 18.40
N VAL A 90 -4.51 -40.50 18.90
CA VAL A 90 -3.13 -40.03 18.69
C VAL A 90 -2.75 -40.05 17.21
N SER A 91 -3.17 -41.08 16.46
CA SER A 91 -2.92 -41.18 15.01
C SER A 91 -3.64 -40.07 14.24
N THR A 92 -4.96 -39.91 14.47
CA THR A 92 -5.78 -38.86 13.84
C THR A 92 -5.27 -37.46 14.17
N LYS A 93 -4.80 -37.24 15.41
CA LYS A 93 -4.23 -35.96 15.83
C LYS A 93 -2.85 -35.71 15.20
N SER A 94 -2.03 -36.74 14.99
CA SER A 94 -0.76 -36.64 14.25
C SER A 94 -1.01 -36.20 12.80
N GLU A 95 -1.95 -36.84 12.09
CA GLU A 95 -2.33 -36.46 10.72
C GLU A 95 -2.84 -35.01 10.63
N ALA A 96 -3.73 -34.59 11.54
CA ALA A 96 -4.27 -33.24 11.57
C ALA A 96 -3.20 -32.17 11.87
N MET A 97 -2.21 -32.50 12.70
CA MET A 97 -1.09 -31.60 13.01
C MET A 97 -0.06 -31.54 11.87
N GLU A 98 0.22 -32.65 11.18
CA GLU A 98 1.04 -32.64 9.95
C GLU A 98 0.39 -31.78 8.86
N GLU A 99 -0.94 -31.84 8.69
CA GLU A 99 -1.65 -30.95 7.78
C GLU A 99 -1.52 -29.47 8.21
N LEU A 100 -1.58 -29.19 9.51
CA LEU A 100 -1.39 -27.85 10.07
C LEU A 100 0.04 -27.32 9.85
N GLN A 101 1.07 -28.16 10.02
CA GLN A 101 2.46 -27.80 9.70
C GLN A 101 2.63 -27.51 8.20
N GLY A 102 2.05 -28.32 7.32
CA GLY A 102 2.05 -28.08 5.87
C GLY A 102 1.34 -26.79 5.47
N ARG A 103 0.19 -26.50 6.09
CA ARG A 103 -0.54 -25.23 5.92
C ARG A 103 0.28 -24.02 6.41
N LEU A 104 0.95 -24.14 7.55
CA LEU A 104 1.80 -23.10 8.13
C LEU A 104 3.03 -22.81 7.26
N GLY A 105 3.73 -23.85 6.78
CA GLY A 105 4.83 -23.69 5.83
C GLY A 105 4.42 -23.03 4.52
N LYS A 106 3.23 -23.36 4.00
CA LYS A 106 2.63 -22.67 2.84
C LYS A 106 2.29 -21.20 3.15
N LEU A 107 1.85 -20.89 4.36
CA LEU A 107 1.54 -19.52 4.80
C LEU A 107 2.82 -18.67 4.87
N LYS A 108 3.88 -19.18 5.52
CA LYS A 108 5.23 -18.58 5.53
C LYS A 108 5.77 -18.34 4.12
N SER A 109 5.67 -19.34 3.24
CA SER A 109 6.08 -19.23 1.83
C SER A 109 5.31 -18.14 1.09
N THR A 110 3.98 -18.06 1.29
CA THR A 110 3.10 -17.08 0.65
C THR A 110 3.47 -15.65 1.09
N TYR A 111 3.49 -15.37 2.40
CA TYR A 111 3.85 -14.03 2.90
C TYR A 111 5.29 -13.65 2.55
N GLY A 112 6.25 -14.56 2.73
CA GLY A 112 7.65 -14.31 2.39
C GLY A 112 7.88 -14.03 0.90
N SER A 113 7.09 -14.64 0.00
CA SER A 113 7.10 -14.32 -1.43
C SER A 113 6.48 -12.95 -1.74
N GLY A 114 5.38 -12.58 -1.06
CA GLY A 114 4.72 -11.29 -1.21
C GLY A 114 5.59 -10.13 -0.73
N ILE A 115 6.25 -10.28 0.43
CA ILE A 115 7.19 -9.28 0.98
C ILE A 115 8.37 -9.07 0.02
N LYS A 116 8.95 -10.14 -0.53
CA LYS A 116 10.03 -10.06 -1.53
C LYS A 116 9.58 -9.46 -2.86
N ALA A 117 8.32 -9.66 -3.26
CA ALA A 117 7.76 -9.01 -4.44
C ALA A 117 7.60 -7.49 -4.23
N LEU A 118 7.15 -7.06 -3.04
CA LEU A 118 7.09 -5.64 -2.67
C LEU A 118 8.48 -4.99 -2.65
N ASP A 119 9.50 -5.67 -2.12
CA ASP A 119 10.89 -5.19 -2.19
C ASP A 119 11.41 -5.06 -3.62
N SER A 120 11.12 -6.02 -4.50
CA SER A 120 11.47 -5.93 -5.92
C SER A 120 10.78 -4.75 -6.63
N ILE A 121 9.56 -4.39 -6.22
CA ILE A 121 8.86 -3.19 -6.70
C ILE A 121 9.54 -1.93 -6.16
N ALA A 122 9.90 -1.88 -4.87
CA ALA A 122 10.59 -0.75 -4.27
C ALA A 122 12.00 -0.53 -4.86
N LEU A 123 12.74 -1.59 -5.23
CA LEU A 123 14.01 -1.49 -5.97
C LEU A 123 13.82 -0.85 -7.34
N LYS A 124 12.78 -1.25 -8.08
CA LYS A 124 12.46 -0.67 -9.39
C LYS A 124 12.03 0.80 -9.27
N LEU A 125 11.29 1.15 -8.22
CA LEU A 125 10.85 2.51 -7.96
C LEU A 125 12.05 3.43 -7.63
N ASP A 126 12.96 3.01 -6.76
CA ASP A 126 14.21 3.73 -6.46
C ASP A 126 15.07 3.95 -7.72
N GLY A 127 15.30 2.90 -8.51
CA GLY A 127 16.03 3.00 -9.78
C GLY A 127 15.36 3.92 -10.80
N ASN A 128 14.02 3.83 -10.94
CA ASN A 128 13.26 4.71 -11.83
C ASN A 128 13.32 6.17 -11.37
N SER A 129 13.18 6.43 -10.07
CA SER A 129 13.32 7.79 -9.52
C SER A 129 14.70 8.37 -9.75
N LYS A 130 15.77 7.59 -9.56
CA LYS A 130 17.15 8.02 -9.84
C LYS A 130 17.37 8.38 -11.30
N SER A 131 16.84 7.59 -12.24
CA SER A 131 16.84 7.97 -13.67
C SER A 131 16.05 9.26 -13.86
N THR A 132 14.76 9.28 -13.49
CA THR A 132 13.86 10.42 -13.77
C THR A 132 14.39 11.74 -13.21
N PHE A 133 15.02 11.73 -12.03
CA PHE A 133 15.65 12.92 -11.44
C PHE A 133 16.96 13.32 -12.15
N GLY A 134 17.80 12.36 -12.55
CA GLY A 134 18.99 12.64 -13.35
C GLY A 134 18.66 13.17 -14.75
N ASP A 135 17.68 12.56 -15.41
CA ASP A 135 17.13 12.95 -16.70
C ASP A 135 16.55 14.38 -16.64
N LEU A 136 15.78 14.70 -15.60
CA LEU A 136 15.26 16.05 -15.34
C LEU A 136 16.39 17.07 -15.15
N ASN A 137 17.40 16.76 -14.33
CA ASN A 137 18.51 17.68 -14.05
C ASN A 137 19.38 17.91 -15.31
N SER A 138 19.57 16.88 -16.13
CA SER A 138 20.26 16.97 -17.42
C SER A 138 19.48 17.85 -18.41
N GLU A 139 18.17 17.68 -18.53
CA GLU A 139 17.35 18.45 -19.48
C GLU A 139 17.17 19.91 -19.03
N VAL A 140 17.11 20.19 -17.71
CA VAL A 140 17.14 21.55 -17.15
C VAL A 140 18.51 22.20 -17.39
N SER A 141 19.61 21.49 -17.15
CA SER A 141 20.97 21.99 -17.43
C SER A 141 21.12 22.34 -18.91
N LYS A 142 20.66 21.46 -19.80
CA LYS A 142 20.63 21.67 -21.26
C LYS A 142 19.77 22.85 -21.66
N HIS A 143 18.54 22.95 -21.15
CA HIS A 143 17.65 24.08 -21.44
C HIS A 143 18.29 25.43 -21.05
N SER A 144 18.97 25.48 -19.91
CA SER A 144 19.66 26.68 -19.45
C SER A 144 20.87 27.05 -20.34
N HIS A 145 21.60 26.06 -20.88
CA HIS A 145 22.65 26.29 -21.88
C HIS A 145 22.08 26.76 -23.24
N ASP A 146 21.03 26.11 -23.74
CA ASP A 146 20.32 26.51 -24.97
C ASP A 146 19.82 27.96 -24.87
N LEU A 147 19.37 28.36 -23.67
CA LEU A 147 18.89 29.71 -23.37
C LEU A 147 20.03 30.72 -23.18
N GLU A 148 21.15 30.36 -22.52
CA GLU A 148 22.36 31.18 -22.47
C GLU A 148 22.90 31.51 -23.87
N ASP A 149 23.07 30.51 -24.73
CA ASP A 149 23.59 30.72 -26.10
C ASP A 149 22.61 31.55 -26.95
N LEU A 150 21.29 31.38 -26.78
CA LEU A 150 20.29 32.26 -27.41
C LEU A 150 20.45 33.73 -26.97
N PHE A 151 20.49 33.98 -25.66
CA PHE A 151 20.61 35.36 -25.15
C PHE A 151 21.96 36.00 -25.45
N LYS A 152 23.04 35.21 -25.53
CA LYS A 152 24.37 35.61 -25.99
C LYS A 152 24.39 35.96 -27.49
N GLY A 153 23.61 35.26 -28.31
CA GLY A 153 23.34 35.64 -29.70
C GLY A 153 22.66 37.01 -29.80
N ILE A 154 21.54 37.19 -29.09
CA ILE A 154 20.77 38.45 -29.08
C ILE A 154 21.61 39.61 -28.50
N ALA A 155 22.42 39.35 -27.47
CA ALA A 155 23.37 40.34 -26.92
C ALA A 155 24.41 40.79 -27.96
N SER A 156 24.96 39.85 -28.72
CA SER A 156 25.94 40.14 -29.78
C SER A 156 25.34 40.98 -30.91
N GLU A 157 24.11 40.69 -31.33
CA GLU A 157 23.39 41.47 -32.35
C GLU A 157 23.02 42.88 -31.85
N ALA A 158 22.52 42.99 -30.62
CA ALA A 158 22.17 44.27 -30.01
C ALA A 158 23.40 45.19 -29.80
N ASP A 159 24.52 44.65 -29.30
CA ASP A 159 25.76 45.43 -29.18
C ASP A 159 26.29 45.83 -30.57
N ALA A 160 26.18 44.98 -31.61
CA ALA A 160 26.55 45.37 -32.97
C ALA A 160 25.70 46.55 -33.48
N LEU A 161 24.37 46.46 -33.37
CA LEU A 161 23.44 47.52 -33.77
C LEU A 161 23.66 48.84 -32.99
N LEU A 162 23.94 48.76 -31.69
CA LEU A 162 24.18 49.94 -30.85
C LEU A 162 25.56 50.57 -31.08
N ASN A 163 26.57 49.78 -31.49
CA ASN A 163 27.87 50.29 -31.91
C ASN A 163 27.78 50.96 -33.30
N ASP A 164 27.06 50.37 -34.26
CA ASP A 164 26.82 50.98 -35.57
C ASP A 164 25.99 52.27 -35.46
N LEU A 165 24.97 52.31 -34.59
CA LEU A 165 24.22 53.52 -34.29
C LEU A 165 25.12 54.63 -33.74
N GLN A 166 25.96 54.33 -32.76
CA GLN A 166 26.93 55.30 -32.22
C GLN A 166 27.92 55.77 -33.29
N SER A 167 28.43 54.85 -34.12
CA SER A 167 29.32 55.18 -35.24
C SER A 167 28.64 56.11 -36.26
N SER A 168 27.36 55.86 -36.55
CA SER A 168 26.53 56.67 -37.46
C SER A 168 26.28 58.08 -36.89
N LEU A 169 25.97 58.20 -35.59
CA LEU A 169 25.78 59.48 -34.91
C LEU A 169 27.06 60.34 -34.92
N TYR A 170 28.23 59.76 -34.61
CA TYR A 170 29.52 60.45 -34.73
C TYR A 170 29.80 60.92 -36.18
N LYS A 171 29.46 60.10 -37.19
CA LYS A 171 29.57 60.49 -38.61
C LYS A 171 28.55 61.57 -39.03
N GLN A 172 27.44 61.74 -38.30
CA GLN A 172 26.49 62.83 -38.51
C GLN A 172 26.99 64.13 -37.86
N GLU A 173 27.56 64.07 -36.66
CA GLU A 173 28.18 65.18 -35.94
C GLU A 173 29.36 65.80 -36.74
N GLU A 174 30.23 64.95 -37.31
CA GLU A 174 31.31 65.37 -38.21
C GLU A 174 30.76 66.07 -39.47
N LYS A 175 29.76 65.48 -40.14
CA LYS A 175 29.14 66.04 -41.35
C LYS A 175 28.40 67.36 -41.10
N LEU A 176 27.70 67.46 -39.97
CA LEU A 176 27.02 68.69 -39.53
C LEU A 176 28.04 69.82 -39.35
N THR A 177 29.16 69.52 -38.68
CA THR A 177 30.25 70.48 -38.45
C THR A 177 30.88 70.93 -39.77
N ALA A 178 31.14 70.00 -40.69
CA ALA A 178 31.66 70.30 -42.02
C ALA A 178 30.68 71.13 -42.87
N PHE A 179 29.39 70.82 -42.83
CA PHE A 179 28.35 71.56 -43.56
C PHE A 179 28.17 73.00 -43.03
N ALA A 180 28.13 73.19 -41.71
CA ALA A 180 28.06 74.51 -41.11
C ALA A 180 29.29 75.36 -41.46
N GLN A 181 30.49 74.78 -41.43
CA GLN A 181 31.72 75.42 -41.90
C GLN A 181 31.64 75.83 -43.38
N GLN A 182 31.20 74.91 -44.25
CA GLN A 182 31.02 75.16 -45.68
C GLN A 182 30.02 76.30 -45.96
N GLN A 183 28.94 76.40 -45.19
CA GLN A 183 28.00 77.51 -45.30
C GLN A 183 28.63 78.83 -44.84
N ARG A 184 29.30 78.89 -43.67
CA ARG A 184 30.01 80.11 -43.24
C ARG A 184 31.02 80.60 -44.30
N GLU A 185 31.74 79.69 -44.95
CA GLU A 185 32.62 80.00 -46.08
C GLU A 185 31.89 80.44 -47.36
N ALA A 186 30.67 79.95 -47.61
CA ALA A 186 29.83 80.41 -48.71
C ALA A 186 29.30 81.84 -48.48
N HIS A 187 28.74 82.12 -47.29
CA HIS A 187 28.26 83.44 -46.91
C HIS A 187 29.41 84.48 -46.89
N SER A 188 30.61 84.13 -46.38
CA SER A 188 31.79 85.03 -46.46
C SER A 188 32.14 85.37 -47.91
N ARG A 189 32.30 84.36 -48.77
CA ARG A 189 32.62 84.58 -50.20
C ARG A 189 31.57 85.43 -50.93
N ALA A 190 30.29 85.28 -50.57
CA ALA A 190 29.23 86.13 -51.12
C ALA A 190 29.41 87.60 -50.74
N VAL A 191 29.68 87.90 -49.46
CA VAL A 191 29.95 89.27 -48.99
C VAL A 191 31.27 89.81 -49.56
N ASP A 192 32.33 89.00 -49.62
CA ASP A 192 33.63 89.42 -50.12
C ASP A 192 33.53 89.79 -51.62
N ASN A 193 32.76 89.03 -52.40
CA ASN A 193 32.41 89.36 -53.78
C ASN A 193 31.56 90.63 -53.87
N ALA A 194 30.50 90.76 -53.06
CA ALA A 194 29.65 91.94 -53.04
C ALA A 194 30.46 93.22 -52.68
N ARG A 195 31.37 93.12 -51.71
CA ARG A 195 32.28 94.21 -51.30
C ARG A 195 33.29 94.55 -52.41
N ALA A 196 33.77 93.56 -53.16
CA ALA A 196 34.64 93.78 -54.32
C ALA A 196 33.91 94.49 -55.47
N ILE A 197 32.70 94.03 -55.83
CA ILE A 197 31.83 94.69 -56.82
C ILE A 197 31.49 96.11 -56.37
N SER A 198 31.16 96.28 -55.08
CA SER A 198 30.84 97.59 -54.49
C SER A 198 32.00 98.58 -54.58
N LYS A 199 33.24 98.13 -54.31
CA LYS A 199 34.44 98.94 -54.51
C LYS A 199 34.63 99.37 -55.97
N ILE A 200 34.27 98.52 -56.94
CA ILE A 200 34.32 98.86 -58.37
C ILE A 200 33.23 99.88 -58.73
N ALA A 201 31.98 99.66 -58.28
CA ALA A 201 30.85 100.54 -58.54
C ALA A 201 31.06 101.94 -57.95
N VAL A 202 31.45 102.06 -56.68
CA VAL A 202 31.71 103.35 -56.02
C VAL A 202 32.86 104.11 -56.71
N ASN A 203 33.92 103.41 -57.15
CA ASN A 203 35.00 104.03 -57.92
C ASN A 203 34.52 104.51 -59.30
N PHE A 204 33.67 103.74 -59.99
CA PHE A 204 33.08 104.14 -61.27
C PHE A 204 32.24 105.41 -61.11
N PHE A 205 31.33 105.44 -60.13
CA PHE A 205 30.47 106.60 -59.88
C PHE A 205 31.26 107.85 -59.45
N ALA A 206 32.30 107.70 -58.61
CA ALA A 206 33.20 108.80 -58.27
C ALA A 206 34.00 109.32 -59.48
N THR A 207 34.33 108.44 -60.43
CA THR A 207 34.99 108.82 -61.69
C THR A 207 34.01 109.54 -62.61
N LEU A 208 32.76 109.09 -62.70
CA LEU A 208 31.71 109.71 -63.51
C LEU A 208 31.36 111.12 -63.01
N ASP A 209 31.21 111.30 -61.70
CA ASP A 209 30.95 112.60 -61.05
C ASP A 209 32.11 113.60 -61.24
N MET A 210 33.36 113.12 -61.16
CA MET A 210 34.54 113.90 -61.55
C MET A 210 34.49 114.31 -63.03
N HIS A 211 34.04 113.43 -63.93
CA HIS A 211 33.89 113.76 -65.35
C HIS A 211 32.76 114.75 -65.61
N ALA A 212 31.62 114.62 -64.94
CA ALA A 212 30.52 115.59 -64.99
C ALA A 212 31.00 116.98 -64.55
N SER A 213 31.63 117.06 -63.37
CA SER A 213 32.20 118.30 -62.82
C SER A 213 33.23 118.95 -63.77
N LYS A 214 34.07 118.14 -64.42
CA LYS A 214 35.03 118.64 -65.44
C LYS A 214 34.31 119.15 -66.69
N LEU A 215 33.27 118.48 -67.17
CA LEU A 215 32.55 118.88 -68.37
C LEU A 215 31.73 120.16 -68.13
N THR A 216 31.06 120.29 -66.99
CA THR A 216 30.39 121.53 -66.55
C THR A 216 31.38 122.70 -66.58
N LYS A 217 32.56 122.54 -65.98
CA LYS A 217 33.60 123.58 -66.00
C LYS A 217 34.08 123.92 -67.42
N ILE A 218 34.28 122.92 -68.30
CA ILE A 218 34.66 123.16 -69.70
C ILE A 218 33.57 123.93 -70.45
N VAL A 219 32.29 123.63 -70.19
CA VAL A 219 31.13 124.33 -70.78
C VAL A 219 31.05 125.77 -70.26
N GLU A 220 31.26 126.02 -68.97
CA GLU A 220 31.32 127.36 -68.38
C GLU A 220 32.49 128.20 -68.95
N GLU A 221 33.69 127.62 -69.04
CA GLU A 221 34.87 128.26 -69.64
C GLU A 221 34.65 128.55 -71.14
N ALA A 222 34.05 127.61 -71.89
CA ALA A 222 33.74 127.79 -73.30
C ALA A 222 32.66 128.85 -73.55
N GLN A 223 31.62 128.91 -72.70
CA GLN A 223 30.60 129.97 -72.76
C GLN A 223 31.24 131.34 -72.51
N ALA A 224 32.03 131.49 -71.44
CA ALA A 224 32.70 132.74 -71.11
C ALA A 224 33.67 133.21 -72.21
N VAL A 225 34.42 132.28 -72.82
CA VAL A 225 35.31 132.59 -73.95
C VAL A 225 34.51 132.98 -75.20
N ASN A 226 33.42 132.28 -75.53
CA ASN A 226 32.57 132.62 -76.67
C ASN A 226 31.87 133.98 -76.49
N ASP A 227 31.33 134.26 -75.29
CA ASP A 227 30.71 135.55 -75.00
C ASP A 227 31.70 136.71 -75.06
N ASN A 228 32.93 136.52 -74.57
CA ASN A 228 33.98 137.51 -74.71
C ASN A 228 34.40 137.68 -76.18
N LYS A 229 34.55 136.60 -76.94
CA LYS A 229 34.87 136.62 -78.39
C LYS A 229 33.81 137.31 -79.23
N LEU A 230 32.53 137.08 -78.95
CA LEU A 230 31.41 137.75 -79.63
C LEU A 230 31.36 139.24 -79.29
N SER A 231 31.65 139.61 -78.04
CA SER A 231 31.73 141.03 -77.61
C SER A 231 32.94 141.75 -78.21
N GLU A 232 34.09 141.07 -78.29
CA GLU A 232 35.31 141.55 -78.96
C GLU A 232 35.07 141.75 -80.46
N PHE A 233 34.38 140.81 -81.12
CA PHE A 233 34.00 140.91 -82.53
C PHE A 233 32.99 142.04 -82.79
N GLU A 234 31.95 142.18 -81.95
CA GLU A 234 30.98 143.28 -82.04
C GLU A 234 31.69 144.64 -81.94
N LYS A 235 32.59 144.78 -80.95
CA LYS A 235 33.39 145.99 -80.77
C LYS A 235 34.35 146.26 -81.94
N GLN A 236 35.08 145.25 -82.41
CA GLN A 236 35.97 145.41 -83.58
C GLN A 236 35.18 145.80 -84.83
N PHE A 237 33.95 145.30 -85.00
CA PHE A 237 33.09 145.68 -86.12
C PHE A 237 32.56 147.11 -85.99
N GLU A 238 32.24 147.59 -84.78
CA GLU A 238 31.96 149.01 -84.53
C GLU A 238 33.16 149.92 -84.83
N GLU A 239 34.36 149.56 -84.37
CA GLU A 239 35.58 150.33 -84.58
C GLU A 239 36.01 150.33 -86.06
N CYS A 240 35.83 149.23 -86.80
CA CYS A 240 36.03 149.18 -88.25
C CYS A 240 35.01 150.04 -89.01
N ALA A 241 33.73 150.03 -88.63
CA ALA A 241 32.71 150.87 -89.26
C ALA A 241 33.01 152.38 -89.08
N ALA A 242 33.50 152.77 -87.89
CA ALA A 242 33.96 154.13 -87.62
C ALA A 242 35.30 154.49 -88.30
N TYR A 243 36.08 153.48 -88.73
CA TYR A 243 37.33 153.69 -89.48
C TYR A 243 37.11 153.85 -90.98
N GLU A 244 36.22 153.04 -91.60
CA GLU A 244 35.80 153.22 -93.00
C GLU A 244 35.20 154.62 -93.23
N GLU A 245 34.40 155.11 -92.27
CA GLU A 245 33.82 156.45 -92.26
C GLU A 245 34.88 157.58 -92.26
N LYS A 246 36.12 157.28 -91.81
CA LYS A 246 37.18 158.26 -91.61
C LYS A 246 38.22 158.34 -92.74
N GLN A 247 38.31 157.33 -93.61
CA GLN A 247 39.23 157.37 -94.77
C GLN A 247 38.63 158.00 -96.04
N LEU A 248 37.29 158.11 -96.18
CA LEU A 248 36.66 158.64 -97.39
C LEU A 248 36.54 160.19 -97.44
N LEU A 249 37.46 160.89 -96.78
CA LEU A 249 37.51 162.35 -96.75
C LEU A 249 38.23 162.93 -97.96
N GLN A 250 37.47 163.25 -99.02
CA GLN A 250 37.49 164.51 -99.81
C GLN A 250 36.93 164.27 -101.23
N LYS A 251 35.81 164.91 -101.57
CA LYS A 251 34.98 164.77 -102.81
C LYS A 251 34.25 163.42 -103.01
N VAL A 252 33.17 163.22 -102.25
CA VAL A 252 31.76 163.33 -102.75
C VAL A 252 30.86 163.19 -101.51
N ALA A 253 30.20 164.28 -101.10
CA ALA A 253 29.67 164.43 -99.74
C ALA A 253 28.14 164.35 -99.60
N GLU A 254 27.40 163.97 -100.64
CA GLU A 254 25.92 164.14 -100.69
C GLU A 254 25.09 162.87 -100.91
N LEU A 255 25.68 161.67 -101.10
CA LEU A 255 24.91 160.46 -101.49
C LEU A 255 25.20 159.14 -100.73
N LEU A 256 25.95 159.14 -99.61
CA LEU A 256 26.35 157.88 -98.94
C LEU A 256 25.89 157.66 -97.48
N ALA A 257 25.12 158.58 -96.88
CA ALA A 257 24.65 158.45 -95.49
C ALA A 257 23.69 157.26 -95.22
N GLY A 258 23.09 156.66 -96.25
CA GLY A 258 22.05 155.63 -96.11
C GLY A 258 22.53 154.17 -95.99
N SER A 259 23.83 153.91 -96.01
CA SER A 259 24.38 152.54 -96.12
C SER A 259 24.86 151.95 -94.78
N SER A 260 25.69 152.69 -94.03
CA SER A 260 26.39 152.20 -92.83
C SER A 260 25.45 151.60 -91.77
N ALA A 261 24.41 152.34 -91.35
CA ALA A 261 23.51 151.96 -90.27
C ALA A 261 22.78 150.62 -90.48
N ARG A 262 22.55 150.20 -91.74
CA ARG A 262 21.89 148.93 -92.04
C ARG A 262 22.79 147.71 -91.87
N LYS A 263 24.10 147.84 -92.13
CA LYS A 263 25.06 146.74 -91.90
C LYS A 263 25.18 146.44 -90.40
N LYS A 264 25.36 147.48 -89.58
CA LYS A 264 25.54 147.37 -88.12
C LYS A 264 24.41 146.58 -87.45
N LYS A 265 23.15 146.95 -87.69
CA LYS A 265 21.99 146.29 -87.06
C LYS A 265 21.85 144.80 -87.43
N LEU A 266 22.24 144.43 -88.65
CA LEU A 266 22.14 143.05 -89.13
C LEU A 266 23.19 142.14 -88.46
N VAL A 267 24.40 142.65 -88.24
CA VAL A 267 25.45 141.94 -87.47
C VAL A 267 25.08 141.81 -86.00
N GLN A 268 24.53 142.86 -85.37
CA GLN A 268 24.12 142.79 -83.96
C GLN A 268 22.99 141.78 -83.72
N MET A 269 22.02 141.64 -84.63
CA MET A 269 21.04 140.55 -84.56
C MET A 269 21.71 139.17 -84.68
N ALA A 270 22.56 138.97 -85.68
CA ALA A 270 23.25 137.68 -85.85
C ALA A 270 24.14 137.30 -84.65
N VAL A 271 24.78 138.28 -84.01
CA VAL A 271 25.58 138.08 -82.78
C VAL A 271 24.67 137.77 -81.57
N HIS A 272 23.52 138.43 -81.45
CA HIS A 272 22.52 138.13 -80.42
C HIS A 272 21.98 136.71 -80.56
N ASP A 273 21.50 136.35 -81.75
CA ASP A 273 20.92 135.03 -82.05
C ASP A 273 21.95 133.91 -81.85
N LEU A 274 23.23 134.16 -82.15
CA LEU A 274 24.33 133.23 -81.85
C LEU A 274 24.62 133.11 -80.34
N ARG A 275 24.60 134.22 -79.60
CA ARG A 275 24.76 134.25 -78.14
C ARG A 275 23.63 133.50 -77.44
N GLU A 276 22.38 133.70 -77.87
CA GLU A 276 21.19 133.05 -77.32
C GLU A 276 21.16 131.54 -77.65
N ASN A 277 21.55 131.15 -78.87
CA ASN A 277 21.69 129.74 -79.27
C ASN A 277 22.84 129.04 -78.50
N ALA A 278 23.94 129.75 -78.24
CA ALA A 278 25.05 129.25 -77.42
C ALA A 278 24.63 129.09 -75.95
N SER A 279 24.04 130.12 -75.33
CA SER A 279 23.62 130.07 -73.93
C SER A 279 22.50 129.05 -73.69
N SER A 280 21.56 128.89 -74.63
CA SER A 280 20.55 127.84 -74.60
C SER A 280 21.19 126.44 -74.55
N LYS A 281 22.11 126.13 -75.48
CA LYS A 281 22.81 124.83 -75.51
C LYS A 281 23.71 124.60 -74.29
N THR A 282 24.35 125.65 -73.79
CA THR A 282 25.09 125.63 -72.53
C THR A 282 24.18 125.28 -71.36
N SER A 283 22.96 125.85 -71.30
CA SER A 283 21.98 125.53 -70.26
C SER A 283 21.43 124.10 -70.35
N GLU A 284 21.23 123.58 -71.57
CA GLU A 284 20.85 122.18 -71.79
C GLU A 284 21.96 121.22 -71.36
N LEU A 285 23.21 121.48 -71.76
CA LEU A 285 24.38 120.69 -71.33
C LEU A 285 24.58 120.72 -69.81
N GLN A 286 24.46 121.90 -69.19
CA GLN A 286 24.62 122.04 -67.73
C GLN A 286 23.48 121.35 -66.96
N LYS A 287 22.26 121.34 -67.53
CA LYS A 287 21.13 120.57 -67.00
C LYS A 287 21.36 119.06 -67.10
N GLU A 288 21.78 118.54 -68.25
CA GLU A 288 22.10 117.12 -68.42
C GLU A 288 23.28 116.68 -67.52
N MET A 289 24.31 117.52 -67.35
CA MET A 289 25.36 117.27 -66.35
C MET A 289 24.79 117.21 -64.92
N SER A 290 23.89 118.12 -64.56
CA SER A 290 23.23 118.14 -63.24
C SER A 290 22.41 116.87 -63.01
N THR A 291 21.61 116.45 -63.99
CA THR A 291 20.84 115.19 -63.94
C THR A 291 21.75 113.96 -63.91
N MET A 292 22.92 114.00 -64.55
CA MET A 292 23.93 112.92 -64.45
C MET A 292 24.54 112.85 -63.05
N GLN A 293 24.83 113.98 -62.39
CA GLN A 293 25.31 114.01 -61.00
C GLN A 293 24.22 113.59 -60.00
N GLU A 294 22.99 114.04 -60.18
CA GLU A 294 21.83 113.63 -59.38
C GLU A 294 21.59 112.12 -59.47
N SER A 295 21.53 111.57 -60.69
CA SER A 295 21.40 110.12 -60.92
C SER A 295 22.55 109.33 -60.31
N THR A 296 23.79 109.85 -60.40
CA THR A 296 24.97 109.25 -59.77
C THR A 296 24.87 109.25 -58.25
N SER A 297 24.30 110.30 -57.66
CA SER A 297 24.04 110.40 -56.22
C SER A 297 22.98 109.38 -55.77
N VAL A 298 21.85 109.32 -56.47
CA VAL A 298 20.75 108.38 -56.19
C VAL A 298 21.24 106.94 -56.23
N VAL A 299 21.86 106.51 -57.34
CA VAL A 299 22.36 105.13 -57.47
C VAL A 299 23.44 104.83 -56.42
N LYS A 300 24.28 105.79 -56.05
CA LYS A 300 25.27 105.64 -54.96
C LYS A 300 24.62 105.48 -53.59
N THR A 301 23.49 106.14 -53.32
CA THR A 301 22.74 105.95 -52.06
C THR A 301 22.03 104.60 -52.01
N GLU A 302 21.33 104.19 -53.08
CA GLU A 302 20.71 102.86 -53.19
C GLU A 302 21.75 101.74 -53.07
N TRP A 303 22.90 101.92 -53.71
CA TRP A 303 24.01 100.96 -53.66
C TRP A 303 24.61 100.81 -52.26
N ASN A 304 24.73 101.89 -51.49
CA ASN A 304 25.15 101.83 -50.09
C ASN A 304 24.13 101.07 -49.23
N VAL A 305 22.83 101.33 -49.40
CA VAL A 305 21.75 100.62 -48.67
C VAL A 305 21.75 99.13 -49.02
N HIS A 306 21.97 98.77 -50.29
CA HIS A 306 22.11 97.38 -50.71
C HIS A 306 23.33 96.69 -50.08
N MET A 307 24.47 97.39 -49.98
CA MET A 307 25.68 96.87 -49.34
C MET A 307 25.50 96.70 -47.82
N GLU A 308 24.79 97.61 -47.16
CA GLU A 308 24.48 97.52 -45.73
C GLU A 308 23.50 96.37 -45.42
N SER A 309 22.43 96.24 -46.21
CA SER A 309 21.51 95.09 -46.17
C SER A 309 22.24 93.76 -46.39
N THR A 310 23.15 93.69 -47.37
CA THR A 310 23.99 92.50 -47.61
C THR A 310 24.89 92.18 -46.41
N GLY A 311 25.36 93.20 -45.69
CA GLY A 311 26.09 93.05 -44.43
C GLY A 311 25.23 92.48 -43.30
N SER A 312 23.99 92.96 -43.15
CA SER A 312 23.04 92.44 -42.15
C SER A 312 22.65 90.99 -42.43
N HIS A 313 22.25 90.69 -43.67
CA HIS A 313 21.87 89.33 -44.09
C HIS A 313 23.00 88.32 -43.86
N TYR A 314 24.27 88.69 -44.05
CA TYR A 314 25.39 87.82 -43.71
C TYR A 314 25.49 87.49 -42.22
N VAL A 315 25.27 88.47 -41.34
CA VAL A 315 25.28 88.24 -39.88
C VAL A 315 24.09 87.38 -39.47
N GLU A 316 22.92 87.64 -40.04
CA GLU A 316 21.68 86.88 -39.82
C GLU A 316 21.83 85.42 -40.30
N ASP A 317 22.23 85.20 -41.56
CA ASP A 317 22.52 83.89 -42.15
C ASP A 317 23.53 83.10 -41.31
N THR A 318 24.67 83.73 -40.98
CA THR A 318 25.75 83.10 -40.20
C THR A 318 25.28 82.72 -38.80
N SER A 319 24.45 83.56 -38.17
CA SER A 319 23.87 83.29 -36.86
C SER A 319 22.82 82.18 -36.92
N ALA A 320 22.00 82.14 -37.97
CA ALA A 320 21.02 81.09 -38.20
C ALA A 320 21.68 79.72 -38.45
N VAL A 321 22.79 79.69 -39.21
CA VAL A 321 23.60 78.48 -39.43
C VAL A 321 24.22 77.97 -38.13
N GLU A 322 24.79 78.84 -37.28
CA GLU A 322 25.38 78.38 -36.01
C GLU A 322 24.30 77.99 -34.97
N CYS A 323 23.14 78.66 -34.97
CA CYS A 323 21.99 78.26 -34.15
C CYS A 323 21.47 76.88 -34.57
N GLY A 324 21.17 76.69 -35.86
CA GLY A 324 20.69 75.41 -36.39
C GLY A 324 21.72 74.28 -36.26
N LYS A 325 23.02 74.58 -36.33
CA LYS A 325 24.08 73.64 -35.95
C LYS A 325 23.94 73.25 -34.48
N LYS A 326 23.90 74.23 -33.57
CA LYS A 326 23.84 73.97 -32.13
C LYS A 326 22.60 73.16 -31.73
N ASP A 327 21.43 73.49 -32.26
CA ASP A 327 20.19 72.76 -31.97
C ASP A 327 20.28 71.29 -32.42
N MET A 328 20.89 71.04 -33.59
CA MET A 328 21.12 69.68 -34.10
C MET A 328 22.22 68.94 -33.33
N GLU A 329 23.26 69.64 -32.88
CA GLU A 329 24.36 69.11 -32.06
C GLU A 329 23.87 68.68 -30.67
N ASP A 330 23.04 69.49 -30.01
CA ASP A 330 22.37 69.15 -28.74
C ASP A 330 21.43 67.94 -28.92
N VAL A 331 20.76 67.78 -30.07
CA VAL A 331 19.97 66.57 -30.41
C VAL A 331 20.87 65.34 -30.60
N LEU A 332 21.95 65.44 -31.39
CA LEU A 332 22.87 64.34 -31.64
C LEU A 332 23.54 63.84 -30.35
N GLN A 333 23.96 64.75 -29.46
CA GLN A 333 24.52 64.38 -28.15
C GLN A 333 23.50 63.66 -27.26
N ASN A 334 22.22 64.07 -27.29
CA ASN A 334 21.16 63.35 -26.59
C ASN A 334 20.92 61.95 -27.18
N CYS A 335 20.88 61.80 -28.51
CA CYS A 335 20.79 60.48 -29.16
C CYS A 335 21.98 59.57 -28.81
N LEU A 336 23.20 60.11 -28.81
CA LEU A 336 24.43 59.38 -28.46
C LEU A 336 24.41 58.93 -26.99
N LYS A 337 23.93 59.79 -26.08
CA LYS A 337 23.72 59.46 -24.66
C LYS A 337 22.70 58.35 -24.47
N GLN A 338 21.57 58.40 -25.18
CA GLN A 338 20.56 57.35 -25.13
C GLN A 338 21.11 56.02 -25.65
N ALA A 339 21.79 55.99 -26.80
CA ALA A 339 22.40 54.76 -27.33
C ALA A 339 23.39 54.12 -26.35
N LYS A 340 24.21 54.93 -25.65
CA LYS A 340 25.14 54.45 -24.61
C LYS A 340 24.41 53.93 -23.36
N MET A 341 23.31 54.58 -22.97
CA MET A 341 22.45 54.10 -21.87
C MET A 341 21.77 52.78 -22.23
N SER A 342 21.25 52.62 -23.45
CA SER A 342 20.66 51.38 -23.93
C SER A 342 21.67 50.23 -23.95
N ALA A 343 22.92 50.47 -24.41
CA ALA A 343 23.98 49.45 -24.40
C ALA A 343 24.33 48.99 -22.97
N GLN A 344 24.36 49.91 -22.00
CA GLN A 344 24.57 49.54 -20.60
C GLN A 344 23.37 48.80 -20.00
N GLN A 345 22.13 49.23 -20.30
CA GLN A 345 20.92 48.54 -19.87
C GLN A 345 20.86 47.12 -20.44
N TRP A 346 21.28 46.91 -21.69
CA TRP A 346 21.26 45.58 -22.31
C TRP A 346 22.27 44.62 -21.67
N ARG A 347 23.51 45.05 -21.44
CA ARG A 347 24.50 44.24 -20.70
C ARG A 347 24.06 43.96 -19.25
N ASN A 348 23.49 44.95 -18.55
CA ASN A 348 22.91 44.72 -17.23
C ASN A 348 21.77 43.69 -17.25
N ALA A 349 20.92 43.68 -18.29
CA ALA A 349 19.84 42.73 -18.45
C ALA A 349 20.37 41.31 -18.74
N GLN A 350 21.38 41.18 -19.61
CA GLN A 350 22.08 39.93 -19.88
C GLN A 350 22.70 39.33 -18.61
N GLU A 351 23.50 40.10 -17.87
CA GLU A 351 24.12 39.67 -16.61
C GLU A 351 23.07 39.25 -15.57
N SER A 352 21.99 40.03 -15.45
CA SER A 352 20.87 39.71 -14.53
C SER A 352 20.22 38.38 -14.89
N LEU A 353 19.99 38.11 -16.18
CA LEU A 353 19.34 36.90 -16.67
C LEU A 353 20.25 35.67 -16.55
N LEU A 354 21.54 35.78 -16.90
CA LEU A 354 22.51 34.70 -16.67
C LEU A 354 22.64 34.36 -15.17
N SER A 355 22.56 35.37 -14.29
CA SER A 355 22.51 35.14 -12.84
C SER A 355 21.23 34.44 -12.38
N LEU A 356 20.11 34.66 -13.08
CA LEU A 356 18.82 34.03 -12.79
C LEU A 356 18.83 32.57 -13.26
N GLU A 357 19.28 32.31 -14.47
CA GLU A 357 19.39 30.97 -15.03
C GLU A 357 20.31 30.07 -14.20
N LYS A 358 21.51 30.54 -13.87
CA LYS A 358 22.38 29.79 -12.97
C LYS A 358 21.70 29.46 -11.63
N ARG A 359 20.99 30.43 -11.04
CA ARG A 359 20.26 30.24 -9.78
C ARG A 359 19.06 29.28 -9.92
N ASN A 360 18.43 29.24 -11.10
CA ASN A 360 17.37 28.29 -11.42
C ASN A 360 17.95 26.87 -11.46
N VAL A 361 19.09 26.66 -12.15
CA VAL A 361 19.81 25.38 -12.19
C VAL A 361 20.27 24.96 -10.79
N ASP A 362 20.99 25.83 -10.06
CA ASP A 362 21.45 25.56 -8.68
C ASP A 362 20.27 25.20 -7.75
N SER A 363 19.10 25.85 -7.94
CA SER A 363 17.89 25.55 -7.17
C SER A 363 17.21 24.24 -7.57
N VAL A 364 17.19 23.88 -8.85
CA VAL A 364 16.60 22.60 -9.31
C VAL A 364 17.49 21.43 -8.90
N ASP A 365 18.81 21.55 -9.04
CA ASP A 365 19.77 20.54 -8.60
C ASP A 365 19.65 20.28 -7.09
N SER A 366 19.47 21.33 -6.28
CA SER A 366 19.22 21.21 -4.83
C SER A 366 17.92 20.46 -4.52
N ILE A 367 16.83 20.74 -5.23
CA ILE A 367 15.54 20.03 -5.08
C ILE A 367 15.66 18.57 -5.52
N VAL A 368 16.32 18.31 -6.65
CA VAL A 368 16.60 16.98 -7.20
C VAL A 368 17.44 16.15 -6.24
N SER A 369 18.54 16.71 -5.74
CA SER A 369 19.43 16.06 -4.78
C SER A 369 18.72 15.76 -3.45
N GLY A 370 17.93 16.70 -2.94
CA GLY A 370 17.08 16.48 -1.75
C GLY A 370 16.03 15.38 -1.96
N GLY A 371 15.40 15.32 -3.14
CA GLY A 371 14.45 14.28 -3.51
C GLY A 371 15.09 12.89 -3.63
N MET A 372 16.29 12.81 -4.20
CA MET A 372 17.06 11.57 -4.28
C MET A 372 17.50 11.06 -2.90
N GLU A 373 17.96 11.95 -2.01
CA GLU A 373 18.36 11.57 -0.65
C GLU A 373 17.14 11.15 0.20
N ALA A 374 16.00 11.85 0.10
CA ALA A 374 14.76 11.43 0.74
C ALA A 374 14.31 10.03 0.28
N ASN A 375 14.37 9.76 -1.04
CA ASN A 375 14.07 8.44 -1.59
C ASN A 375 15.07 7.38 -1.12
N ARG A 376 16.36 7.69 -0.98
CA ARG A 376 17.35 6.78 -0.40
C ARG A 376 17.01 6.43 1.04
N ILE A 377 16.69 7.43 1.87
CA ILE A 377 16.28 7.22 3.27
C ILE A 377 15.03 6.33 3.35
N PHE A 378 14.01 6.56 2.53
CA PHE A 378 12.83 5.69 2.47
C PHE A 378 13.16 4.28 1.97
N ARG A 379 14.06 4.14 0.98
CA ARG A 379 14.53 2.84 0.46
C ARG A 379 15.28 2.04 1.54
N ASP A 380 16.12 2.68 2.33
CA ASP A 380 16.87 2.06 3.42
C ASP A 380 15.93 1.64 4.56
N GLN A 381 14.98 2.52 4.96
CA GLN A 381 13.93 2.20 5.94
C GLN A 381 13.03 1.04 5.47
N PHE A 382 12.61 1.04 4.21
CA PHE A 382 11.79 -0.04 3.64
C PHE A 382 12.54 -1.38 3.61
N SER A 383 13.82 -1.36 3.24
CA SER A 383 14.68 -2.57 3.23
C SER A 383 14.85 -3.16 4.64
N SER A 384 14.98 -2.29 5.65
CA SER A 384 15.02 -2.68 7.05
C SER A 384 13.70 -3.31 7.50
N ALA A 385 12.57 -2.64 7.26
CA ALA A 385 11.24 -3.14 7.63
C ALA A 385 10.88 -4.45 6.92
N VAL A 386 11.29 -4.63 5.66
CA VAL A 386 11.19 -5.90 4.91
C VAL A 386 11.97 -7.02 5.60
N SER A 387 13.18 -6.73 6.10
CA SER A 387 14.03 -7.71 6.76
C SER A 387 13.41 -8.14 8.09
N THR A 388 13.03 -7.18 8.94
CA THR A 388 12.33 -7.44 10.22
C THR A 388 11.03 -8.22 10.00
N ALA A 389 10.21 -7.85 9.01
CA ALA A 389 8.95 -8.55 8.74
C ALA A 389 9.14 -10.02 8.27
N LEU A 390 10.27 -10.33 7.62
CA LEU A 390 10.64 -11.71 7.29
C LEU A 390 11.13 -12.47 8.53
N GLU A 391 11.93 -11.83 9.39
CA GLU A 391 12.40 -12.41 10.66
C GLU A 391 11.26 -12.66 11.65
N ASP A 392 10.27 -11.76 11.72
CA ASP A 392 9.05 -11.91 12.53
C ASP A 392 8.19 -13.09 12.04
N VAL A 393 7.98 -13.21 10.72
CA VAL A 393 7.25 -14.33 10.11
C VAL A 393 7.97 -15.65 10.37
N ASP A 394 9.29 -15.68 10.26
CA ASP A 394 10.09 -16.88 10.55
C ASP A 394 10.07 -17.25 12.04
N THR A 395 10.17 -16.26 12.93
CA THR A 395 10.10 -16.46 14.39
C THR A 395 8.73 -16.97 14.82
N ALA A 396 7.64 -16.37 14.33
CA ALA A 396 6.28 -16.80 14.62
C ALA A 396 6.01 -18.21 14.06
N ASN A 397 6.43 -18.50 12.83
CA ASN A 397 6.36 -19.83 12.23
C ASN A 397 7.07 -20.88 13.11
N ASN A 398 8.30 -20.62 13.51
CA ASN A 398 9.10 -21.58 14.28
C ASN A 398 8.53 -21.78 15.71
N SER A 399 7.99 -20.74 16.32
CA SER A 399 7.26 -20.81 17.60
C SER A 399 6.01 -21.70 17.48
N CYS A 400 5.20 -21.49 16.43
CA CYS A 400 4.03 -22.34 16.16
C CYS A 400 4.41 -23.80 15.88
N LEU A 401 5.46 -24.08 15.10
CA LEU A 401 5.97 -25.45 14.89
C LEU A 401 6.35 -26.12 16.22
N THR A 402 7.16 -25.44 17.04
CA THR A 402 7.58 -25.93 18.36
C THR A 402 6.39 -26.23 19.27
N SER A 403 5.34 -25.42 19.23
CA SER A 403 4.10 -25.64 20.00
C SER A 403 3.28 -26.84 19.48
N ILE A 404 3.27 -27.08 18.16
CA ILE A 404 2.61 -28.23 17.55
C ILE A 404 3.34 -29.52 17.95
N ASP A 405 4.66 -29.54 17.79
CA ASP A 405 5.50 -30.69 18.16
C ASP A 405 5.40 -31.01 19.65
N HIS A 406 5.36 -29.98 20.52
CA HIS A 406 5.17 -30.18 21.96
C HIS A 406 3.78 -30.75 22.30
N SER A 407 2.69 -30.29 21.66
CA SER A 407 1.38 -30.91 21.85
C SER A 407 1.42 -32.38 21.44
N LEU A 408 1.91 -32.68 20.24
CA LEU A 408 1.99 -34.05 19.74
C LEU A 408 2.81 -34.96 20.65
N GLN A 409 3.88 -34.45 21.26
CA GLN A 409 4.64 -35.22 22.23
C GLN A 409 3.82 -35.52 23.48
N LEU A 410 3.12 -34.52 24.06
CA LEU A 410 2.23 -34.73 25.22
C LEU A 410 1.10 -35.74 24.93
N ASP A 411 0.54 -35.72 23.72
CA ASP A 411 -0.49 -36.69 23.30
C ASP A 411 0.08 -38.12 23.18
N ARG A 412 1.31 -38.25 22.64
CA ARG A 412 2.02 -39.54 22.52
C ARG A 412 2.46 -40.07 23.88
N ASP A 413 2.95 -39.20 24.77
CA ASP A 413 3.33 -39.54 26.14
C ASP A 413 2.10 -40.04 26.92
N ALA A 414 0.97 -39.34 26.85
CA ALA A 414 -0.28 -39.75 27.48
C ALA A 414 -0.83 -41.09 26.93
N GLY A 415 -0.64 -41.36 25.63
CA GLY A 415 -0.95 -42.66 25.03
C GLY A 415 -0.02 -43.79 25.52
N GLY A 416 1.27 -43.48 25.68
CA GLY A 416 2.26 -44.40 26.25
C GLY A 416 1.99 -44.72 27.72
N ASP A 417 1.71 -43.70 28.54
CA ASP A 417 1.31 -43.85 29.94
C ASP A 417 0.06 -44.73 30.07
N LEU A 418 -0.97 -44.46 29.27
CA LEU A 418 -2.22 -45.24 29.26
C LEU A 418 -1.97 -46.71 28.87
N ASN A 419 -1.15 -46.99 27.85
CA ASN A 419 -0.82 -48.37 27.49
C ASN A 419 0.04 -49.05 28.59
N SER A 420 0.93 -48.32 29.25
CA SER A 420 1.71 -48.82 30.39
C SER A 420 0.86 -49.21 31.59
N MET A 421 -0.37 -48.67 31.72
CA MET A 421 -1.36 -49.11 32.71
C MET A 421 -2.24 -50.26 32.19
N ILE A 422 -2.62 -50.25 30.91
CA ILE A 422 -3.47 -51.29 30.31
C ILE A 422 -2.77 -52.65 30.29
N SER A 423 -1.52 -52.72 29.82
CA SER A 423 -0.84 -54.00 29.60
C SER A 423 -0.70 -54.83 30.89
N PRO A 424 -0.23 -54.29 32.03
CA PRO A 424 -0.23 -55.01 33.31
C PRO A 424 -1.63 -55.41 33.77
N CYS A 425 -2.64 -54.55 33.63
CA CYS A 425 -4.01 -54.91 34.02
C CYS A 425 -4.59 -56.05 33.16
N CYS A 426 -4.27 -56.12 31.87
CA CYS A 426 -4.65 -57.23 31.01
C CYS A 426 -3.97 -58.55 31.41
N ASP A 427 -2.72 -58.51 31.87
CA ASP A 427 -2.02 -59.70 32.37
C ASP A 427 -2.45 -60.11 33.78
N ASP A 428 -2.74 -59.17 34.68
CA ASP A 428 -3.37 -59.42 35.99
C ASP A 428 -4.75 -60.08 35.82
N LEU A 429 -5.55 -59.59 34.87
CA LEU A 429 -6.83 -60.20 34.50
C LEU A 429 -6.66 -61.63 33.95
N ARG A 430 -5.64 -61.85 33.11
CA ARG A 430 -5.28 -63.18 32.58
C ARG A 430 -4.90 -64.14 33.71
N GLY A 431 -4.09 -63.69 34.65
CA GLY A 431 -3.68 -64.43 35.85
C GLY A 431 -4.84 -64.70 36.82
N LEU A 432 -5.76 -63.74 37.01
CA LEU A 432 -6.98 -63.91 37.78
C LEU A 432 -7.88 -64.99 37.17
N LYS A 433 -8.03 -65.01 35.84
CA LYS A 433 -8.86 -65.98 35.12
C LYS A 433 -8.32 -67.40 35.20
N SER A 434 -7.00 -67.59 35.06
CA SER A 434 -6.37 -68.91 35.24
C SER A 434 -6.38 -69.33 36.71
N GLY A 435 -5.88 -68.50 37.63
CA GLY A 435 -5.82 -68.84 39.05
C GLY A 435 -7.20 -69.08 39.69
N HIS A 436 -8.24 -68.39 39.22
CA HIS A 436 -9.62 -68.70 39.60
C HIS A 436 -10.09 -70.05 39.06
N TYR A 437 -9.83 -70.37 37.79
CA TYR A 437 -10.15 -71.69 37.22
C TYR A 437 -9.44 -72.82 37.98
N ASP A 438 -8.13 -72.69 38.21
CA ASP A 438 -7.33 -73.68 38.93
C ASP A 438 -7.88 -73.90 40.35
N LYS A 439 -8.28 -72.82 41.05
CA LYS A 439 -8.91 -72.93 42.37
C LYS A 439 -10.31 -73.54 42.34
N ILE A 440 -11.11 -73.31 41.29
CA ILE A 440 -12.40 -73.97 41.09
C ILE A 440 -12.21 -75.47 40.86
N VAL A 441 -11.21 -75.88 40.08
CA VAL A 441 -10.85 -77.29 39.88
C VAL A 441 -10.41 -77.92 41.20
N GLU A 442 -9.48 -77.29 41.92
CA GLU A 442 -8.99 -77.76 43.23
C GLU A 442 -10.12 -77.93 44.26
N ILE A 443 -11.05 -76.99 44.34
CA ILE A 443 -12.22 -77.09 45.24
C ILE A 443 -13.15 -78.22 44.80
N THR A 444 -13.35 -78.42 43.49
CA THR A 444 -14.21 -79.48 42.95
C THR A 444 -13.60 -80.87 43.20
N GLU A 445 -12.29 -81.02 43.03
CA GLU A 445 -11.55 -82.26 43.27
C GLU A 445 -11.55 -82.63 44.76
N ASN A 446 -11.19 -81.71 45.66
CA ASN A 446 -11.28 -81.92 47.10
C ASN A 446 -12.72 -82.25 47.55
N ALA A 447 -13.73 -81.56 47.00
CA ALA A 447 -15.12 -81.83 47.35
C ALA A 447 -15.58 -83.23 46.88
N SER A 448 -15.11 -83.71 45.72
CA SER A 448 -15.39 -85.08 45.26
C SER A 448 -14.70 -86.10 46.16
N GLN A 449 -13.40 -85.94 46.46
CA GLN A 449 -12.67 -86.83 47.37
C GLN A 449 -13.36 -86.94 48.74
N CYS A 450 -13.69 -85.80 49.37
CA CYS A 450 -14.29 -85.81 50.70
C CYS A 450 -15.75 -86.31 50.75
N LEU A 451 -16.51 -86.23 49.64
CA LEU A 451 -17.94 -86.59 49.60
C LEU A 451 -18.25 -87.93 48.92
N GLU A 452 -17.35 -88.45 48.07
CA GLU A 452 -17.49 -89.74 47.39
C GLU A 452 -16.57 -90.82 47.97
N ASP A 453 -15.27 -90.54 48.13
CA ASP A 453 -14.27 -91.54 48.55
C ASP A 453 -14.12 -91.63 50.08
N GLU A 454 -14.02 -90.50 50.77
CA GLU A 454 -13.81 -90.46 52.22
C GLU A 454 -15.12 -90.61 53.03
N TYR A 455 -16.28 -90.33 52.42
CA TYR A 455 -17.59 -90.50 53.07
C TYR A 455 -18.01 -91.97 53.15
N MET A 456 -17.38 -92.68 54.08
CA MET A 456 -17.65 -94.08 54.38
C MET A 456 -18.98 -94.28 55.11
N VAL A 457 -20.05 -94.45 54.32
CA VAL A 457 -21.32 -95.10 54.71
C VAL A 457 -21.05 -96.43 55.43
N ASP A 458 -21.88 -96.81 56.40
CA ASP A 458 -21.73 -98.03 57.21
C ASP A 458 -21.95 -99.30 56.36
N LYS A 459 -20.86 -99.80 55.77
CA LYS A 459 -20.88 -100.94 54.84
C LYS A 459 -21.35 -102.21 55.56
N PRO A 460 -22.44 -102.86 55.12
CA PRO A 460 -22.99 -104.05 55.77
C PRO A 460 -21.96 -105.19 55.91
N SER A 461 -21.40 -105.34 57.10
CA SER A 461 -20.32 -106.28 57.44
C SER A 461 -20.80 -107.73 57.58
N CYS A 462 -22.10 -107.93 57.73
CA CYS A 462 -22.78 -109.21 57.79
C CYS A 462 -24.14 -109.12 57.09
N SER A 463 -24.76 -110.26 56.78
CA SER A 463 -26.14 -110.30 56.29
C SER A 463 -27.10 -109.79 57.38
N THR A 464 -27.71 -108.62 57.17
CA THR A 464 -28.72 -108.06 58.08
C THR A 464 -29.79 -109.12 58.39
N PRO A 465 -29.98 -109.51 59.67
CA PRO A 465 -30.89 -110.60 60.00
C PRO A 465 -32.31 -110.31 59.49
N ARG A 466 -33.01 -111.31 58.94
CA ARG A 466 -34.41 -111.12 58.53
C ARG A 466 -35.32 -111.25 59.75
N LYS A 467 -36.24 -110.30 59.94
CA LYS A 467 -37.28 -110.33 60.98
C LYS A 467 -38.08 -111.64 60.87
N ARG A 468 -38.22 -112.36 61.99
CA ARG A 468 -38.95 -113.64 62.09
C ARG A 468 -40.16 -113.48 63.00
N SER A 469 -41.20 -114.28 62.79
CA SER A 469 -42.36 -114.38 63.68
C SER A 469 -42.04 -115.25 64.88
N PHE A 470 -42.24 -114.73 66.10
CA PHE A 470 -42.10 -115.49 67.34
C PHE A 470 -43.44 -116.11 67.73
N ASN A 471 -43.51 -117.45 67.82
CA ASN A 471 -44.68 -118.17 68.28
C ASN A 471 -44.47 -118.58 69.75
N LEU A 472 -44.95 -117.77 70.68
CA LEU A 472 -44.84 -118.00 72.13
C LEU A 472 -45.94 -118.95 72.63
N PRO A 473 -45.63 -119.96 73.47
CA PRO A 473 -46.64 -120.80 74.12
C PRO A 473 -47.61 -120.00 75.00
N SER A 474 -48.89 -120.37 74.98
CA SER A 474 -49.90 -119.73 75.83
C SER A 474 -49.71 -120.10 77.31
N VAL A 475 -50.15 -119.23 78.22
CA VAL A 475 -50.10 -119.49 79.67
C VAL A 475 -50.84 -120.79 80.02
N SER A 476 -52.05 -120.95 79.45
CA SER A 476 -52.91 -122.12 79.64
C SER A 476 -52.21 -123.43 79.23
N SER A 477 -51.50 -123.41 78.10
CA SER A 477 -50.83 -124.59 77.54
C SER A 477 -49.62 -125.07 78.35
N ILE A 478 -49.17 -124.30 79.34
CA ILE A 478 -48.10 -124.69 80.26
C ILE A 478 -48.70 -125.33 81.54
N ASP A 479 -49.83 -124.84 82.03
CA ASP A 479 -50.50 -125.38 83.24
C ASP A 479 -51.32 -126.65 82.95
N GLU A 480 -51.74 -126.89 81.70
CA GLU A 480 -52.38 -128.15 81.25
C GLU A 480 -51.47 -129.40 81.36
N LEU A 481 -50.15 -129.23 81.55
CA LEU A 481 -49.18 -130.34 81.64
C LEU A 481 -49.11 -131.01 83.03
N ARG A 482 -50.12 -130.79 83.87
CA ARG A 482 -50.13 -131.12 85.30
C ARG A 482 -50.90 -132.40 85.61
N THR A 483 -50.40 -133.20 86.55
CA THR A 483 -50.92 -134.55 86.81
C THR A 483 -52.22 -134.55 87.63
N PRO A 484 -53.32 -135.20 87.18
CA PRO A 484 -54.59 -135.23 87.92
C PRO A 484 -54.57 -135.99 89.27
N PRO A 485 -55.54 -135.73 90.17
CA PRO A 485 -55.62 -136.39 91.48
C PRO A 485 -55.86 -137.91 91.42
N PHE A 486 -55.34 -138.62 92.42
CA PHE A 486 -55.35 -140.09 92.49
C PHE A 486 -56.77 -140.72 92.51
N ASP A 487 -57.76 -140.02 93.07
CA ASP A 487 -59.14 -140.53 93.15
C ASP A 487 -59.83 -140.64 91.77
N GLU A 488 -59.43 -139.82 90.79
CA GLU A 488 -59.94 -139.92 89.41
C GLU A 488 -59.35 -141.12 88.66
N LEU A 489 -58.08 -141.45 88.94
CA LEU A 489 -57.41 -142.65 88.39
C LEU A 489 -58.05 -143.95 88.87
N LEU A 490 -58.56 -143.99 90.11
CA LEU A 490 -59.30 -145.16 90.63
C LEU A 490 -60.68 -145.34 89.98
N LYS A 491 -61.34 -144.24 89.61
CA LYS A 491 -62.68 -144.25 89.00
C LYS A 491 -62.68 -144.91 87.61
N LEU A 492 -61.68 -144.59 86.79
CA LEU A 492 -61.49 -145.14 85.44
C LEU A 492 -61.31 -146.68 85.41
N PHE A 493 -60.94 -147.33 86.52
CA PHE A 493 -60.73 -148.78 86.57
C PHE A 493 -62.03 -149.58 86.80
N TRP A 494 -63.07 -148.98 87.41
CA TRP A 494 -64.33 -149.68 87.70
C TRP A 494 -65.34 -149.65 86.53
N GLU A 495 -65.22 -148.70 85.61
CA GLU A 495 -66.17 -148.50 84.51
C GLU A 495 -66.06 -149.55 83.37
N ALA A 496 -65.07 -150.46 83.45
CA ALA A 496 -64.75 -151.41 82.38
C ALA A 496 -65.56 -152.74 82.38
N LYS A 497 -66.50 -152.98 83.31
CA LYS A 497 -67.08 -154.33 83.50
C LYS A 497 -68.55 -154.46 83.94
N SER A 498 -69.49 -153.82 83.23
CA SER A 498 -70.91 -154.27 83.20
C SER A 498 -71.65 -153.90 81.89
N ALA A 499 -72.87 -154.41 81.69
CA ALA A 499 -73.71 -154.24 80.49
C ALA A 499 -74.20 -152.78 80.30
N LYS A 500 -74.47 -152.22 79.10
CA LYS A 500 -75.05 -152.66 77.79
C LYS A 500 -76.60 -152.62 77.77
N LEU A 501 -77.17 -151.98 76.71
CA LEU A 501 -78.57 -151.54 76.50
C LEU A 501 -78.98 -150.28 77.33
N ALA A 502 -79.80 -149.31 76.86
CA ALA A 502 -80.67 -149.21 75.67
C ALA A 502 -80.88 -147.75 75.15
N ASN A 503 -81.35 -147.60 73.90
CA ASN A 503 -82.12 -146.50 73.24
C ASN A 503 -81.68 -145.00 73.34
N GLY A 504 -81.92 -144.17 72.30
CA GLY A 504 -81.76 -142.71 72.48
C GLY A 504 -82.28 -141.68 71.46
N ASP A 505 -81.83 -141.68 70.19
CA ASP A 505 -82.18 -140.69 69.13
C ASP A 505 -81.76 -139.20 69.34
N VAL A 506 -81.87 -138.37 68.27
CA VAL A 506 -81.81 -136.88 68.19
C VAL A 506 -80.42 -136.21 68.34
N LYS A 507 -80.06 -135.06 67.69
CA LYS A 507 -80.11 -134.59 66.27
C LYS A 507 -79.50 -133.16 66.14
N HIS A 508 -78.76 -132.89 65.04
CA HIS A 508 -78.68 -131.60 64.28
C HIS A 508 -77.97 -130.29 64.75
N MET A 509 -77.33 -129.60 63.76
CA MET A 509 -77.11 -128.13 63.58
C MET A 509 -76.04 -127.47 64.49
N LEU A 510 -75.33 -126.35 64.18
CA LEU A 510 -75.08 -125.41 63.04
C LEU A 510 -73.60 -124.87 63.21
N ALA A 511 -72.95 -123.93 62.48
CA ALA A 511 -73.20 -122.91 61.44
C ALA A 511 -72.04 -122.96 60.37
N ALA A 512 -71.70 -122.06 59.41
CA ALA A 512 -71.84 -120.62 59.08
C ALA A 512 -71.11 -119.63 60.05
N TYR A 513 -70.55 -118.47 59.69
CA TYR A 513 -70.59 -117.54 58.52
C TYR A 513 -69.14 -117.09 58.13
N GLU A 514 -68.79 -116.36 57.04
CA GLU A 514 -69.26 -116.19 55.63
C GLU A 514 -68.27 -115.23 54.87
N ALA A 515 -68.51 -114.96 53.57
CA ALA A 515 -68.17 -113.77 52.75
C ALA A 515 -66.70 -113.24 52.66
N ALA A 516 -65.99 -113.36 51.52
CA ALA A 516 -66.05 -112.51 50.29
C ALA A 516 -65.09 -111.28 50.36
N GLN A 517 -64.58 -110.69 49.25
CA GLN A 517 -64.93 -110.77 47.83
C GLN A 517 -63.68 -110.59 46.94
N ALA A 518 -63.66 -111.15 45.73
CA ALA A 518 -62.51 -111.07 44.81
C ALA A 518 -62.77 -110.14 43.61
N LEU A 519 -61.96 -109.08 43.42
CA LEU A 519 -61.78 -108.42 42.11
C LEU A 519 -60.60 -107.43 42.07
N LYS A 520 -59.44 -107.88 41.54
CA LYS A 520 -58.71 -107.24 40.42
C LYS A 520 -57.39 -107.96 40.14
N ASP A 521 -57.15 -108.21 38.85
CA ASP A 521 -55.84 -108.63 38.34
C ASP A 521 -55.00 -107.40 37.99
N SER A 522 -53.70 -107.46 38.28
CA SER A 522 -52.68 -106.48 37.88
C SER A 522 -51.31 -107.00 38.30
N ARG A 523 -50.54 -107.51 37.34
CA ARG A 523 -49.14 -107.94 37.56
C ARG A 523 -48.19 -107.11 36.69
N VAL A 524 -47.28 -106.38 37.37
CA VAL A 524 -45.81 -106.41 37.14
C VAL A 524 -45.29 -105.82 35.79
N PRO A 525 -44.21 -105.00 35.77
CA PRO A 525 -43.57 -104.22 36.84
C PRO A 525 -43.09 -102.79 36.42
N LEU A 526 -42.27 -102.19 37.29
CA LEU A 526 -41.23 -101.18 36.99
C LEU A 526 -40.23 -101.72 35.91
N THR A 527 -39.35 -100.94 35.26
CA THR A 527 -38.64 -99.75 35.76
C THR A 527 -38.33 -98.71 34.68
N ALA A 528 -38.36 -97.45 35.11
CA ALA A 528 -37.63 -96.31 34.54
C ALA A 528 -36.20 -96.26 35.12
N ILE A 529 -35.21 -95.49 34.66
CA ILE A 529 -34.96 -94.71 33.43
C ILE A 529 -33.42 -94.55 33.35
N ASN A 530 -32.88 -94.19 32.19
CA ASN A 530 -31.57 -93.53 32.08
C ASN A 530 -31.70 -92.37 31.08
#